data_AF-F1L9M8-F1
#
_entry.id   AF-F1L9M8-F1
#
_cell.length_a   1.000
_cell.length_b   1.000
_cell.length_c   1.000
_cell.angle_alpha   90.00
_cell.angle_beta   90.00
_cell.angle_gamma   90.00
#
_symmetry.space_group_name_H-M   'P 1'
#
loop_
_entity.id
_entity.type
_entity.pdbx_description
1 polymer ?
#
loop_
_entity_poly.entity_id
_entity_poly.type
_entity_poly.pdbx_seq_one_letter_code
_entity_poly.pdbx_strand_id
1 'polypeptide(L)'
;MNRMPPLKGSVVNLYHSRVPLSAVQYTNSTKGLRQFSFYGECIRSLVFDRLHALLDYLLTTREHECRNLITISSIMAMLAVPESNNSSCLTALEKRIQAMINWYGDPIRGFRASVFDVVEMRINYAHMNRLSKPSSIEFTSSHLNIIRDIARLGMSVYAEVRQSSQNDLVTVVGAFPACRALFAADVVKPLDMNESHVTHEQLKGALYILYNCGFFTTSNVNVRAITWPALARMRHSDKPSIMKLVDEACAAILLQRWNNAHNIKDRECAR
;
A
#
# COMPACT_ATOMS: atom_id res chain seq x y z
N MET A 1 -9.59 -12.26 17.17
CA MET A 1 -10.01 -10.86 17.41
C MET A 1 -8.78 -9.99 17.49
N ASN A 2 -8.67 -8.97 16.64
CA ASN A 2 -7.47 -8.14 16.54
C ASN A 2 -7.48 -7.08 17.68
N ARG A 3 -6.64 -7.28 18.70
CA ARG A 3 -6.57 -6.41 19.90
C ARG A 3 -5.52 -5.30 19.79
N MET A 4 -4.77 -5.27 18.68
CA MET A 4 -3.76 -4.24 18.46
C MET A 4 -4.43 -2.89 18.11
N PRO A 5 -4.05 -1.80 18.81
CA PRO A 5 -4.56 -0.44 18.53
C PRO A 5 -4.12 0.06 17.15
N PRO A 6 -4.90 0.92 16.47
CA PRO A 6 -4.48 1.55 15.22
C PRO A 6 -3.22 2.40 15.42
N LEU A 7 -2.49 2.64 14.32
CA LEU A 7 -1.28 3.46 14.30
C LEU A 7 -1.63 4.91 14.71
N LYS A 8 -1.03 5.43 15.79
CA LYS A 8 -1.24 6.83 16.18
C LYS A 8 -0.48 7.77 15.24
N GLY A 9 -1.02 8.96 15.01
CA GLY A 9 -0.38 10.05 14.25
C GLY A 9 -1.38 11.16 13.94
N SER A 10 -0.90 12.31 13.44
CA SER A 10 -1.80 13.35 12.94
C SER A 10 -2.51 12.86 11.69
N VAL A 11 -3.83 12.99 11.63
CA VAL A 11 -4.61 12.60 10.45
C VAL A 11 -4.20 13.47 9.26
N VAL A 12 -3.89 12.82 8.14
CA VAL A 12 -3.49 13.49 6.90
C VAL A 12 -4.62 13.36 5.89
N ASN A 13 -5.17 14.49 5.45
CA ASN A 13 -6.23 14.51 4.45
C ASN A 13 -5.67 14.18 3.08
N LEU A 14 -6.02 13.00 2.56
CA LEU A 14 -5.63 12.54 1.23
C LEU A 14 -6.44 13.18 0.10
N TYR A 15 -7.67 13.62 0.41
CA TYR A 15 -8.60 14.21 -0.54
C TYR A 15 -9.11 15.54 0.01
N HIS A 16 -9.19 16.55 -0.85
CA HIS A 16 -9.96 17.75 -0.56
C HIS A 16 -11.44 17.43 -0.84
N SER A 17 -12.26 17.39 0.19
CA SER A 17 -13.69 17.16 0.07
C SER A 17 -14.44 18.23 0.86
N ARG A 18 -15.50 18.77 0.26
CA ARG A 18 -16.43 19.70 0.93
C ARG A 18 -17.27 18.98 2.01
N VAL A 19 -17.33 17.65 1.96
CA VAL A 19 -18.01 16.79 2.93
C VAL A 19 -16.95 16.07 3.79
N PRO A 20 -17.12 16.01 5.12
CA PRO A 20 -16.20 15.29 5.99
C PRO A 20 -16.12 13.81 5.60
N LEU A 21 -14.92 13.36 5.24
CA LEU A 21 -14.61 11.96 4.96
C LEU A 21 -14.08 11.32 6.24
N SER A 22 -14.97 10.89 7.13
CA SER A 22 -14.57 10.12 8.32
C SER A 22 -14.45 8.63 7.98
N ALA A 23 -13.42 7.96 8.50
CA ALA A 23 -13.35 6.51 8.40
C ALA A 23 -14.54 5.87 9.14
N VAL A 24 -15.22 4.94 8.47
CA VAL A 24 -16.25 4.10 9.08
C VAL A 24 -15.54 3.07 9.96
N GLN A 25 -15.42 3.38 11.24
CA GLN A 25 -14.81 2.47 12.20
C GLN A 25 -15.75 1.29 12.47
N TYR A 26 -15.30 0.11 12.09
CA TYR A 26 -15.97 -1.12 12.49
C TYR A 26 -15.45 -1.55 13.86
N THR A 27 -16.37 -1.89 14.77
CA THR A 27 -15.97 -2.53 16.04
C THR A 27 -15.59 -3.98 15.75
N ASN A 28 -14.31 -4.31 15.95
CA ASN A 28 -13.74 -5.64 15.69
C ASN A 28 -13.68 -6.50 16.96
N SER A 29 -14.21 -5.97 18.06
CA SER A 29 -14.03 -6.45 19.41
C SER A 29 -15.33 -6.27 20.19
N THR A 30 -15.57 -7.14 21.17
CA THR A 30 -16.68 -6.94 22.11
C THR A 30 -16.49 -5.62 22.86
N LYS A 31 -17.61 -4.93 23.15
CA LYS A 31 -17.59 -3.67 23.89
C LYS A 31 -16.83 -3.87 25.22
N GLY A 32 -15.86 -3.00 25.51
CA GLY A 32 -15.09 -3.02 26.76
C GLY A 32 -13.76 -3.79 26.74
N LEU A 33 -13.40 -4.46 25.64
CA LEU A 33 -12.08 -5.09 25.51
C LEU A 33 -10.98 -4.02 25.38
N ARG A 34 -10.06 -3.99 26.35
CA ARG A 34 -8.89 -3.10 26.32
C ARG A 34 -7.95 -3.47 25.17
N GLN A 35 -7.53 -2.44 24.43
CA GLN A 35 -6.50 -2.53 23.39
C GLN A 35 -5.13 -2.81 24.04
N PHE A 36 -4.23 -3.45 23.29
CA PHE A 36 -2.87 -3.68 23.75
C PHE A 36 -2.11 -2.35 23.89
N SER A 37 -1.58 -2.09 25.10
CA SER A 37 -0.71 -0.97 25.40
C SER A 37 0.49 -1.45 26.19
N PHE A 38 1.66 -0.87 25.95
CA PHE A 38 2.88 -1.12 26.74
C PHE A 38 3.23 0.17 27.49
N TYR A 39 3.29 0.13 28.82
CA TYR A 39 3.44 1.32 29.68
C TYR A 39 2.45 2.46 29.39
N GLY A 40 1.25 2.15 28.91
CA GLY A 40 0.24 3.16 28.53
C GLY A 40 0.39 3.73 27.12
N GLU A 41 1.45 3.35 26.40
CA GLU A 41 1.67 3.75 25.01
C GLU A 41 1.07 2.76 24.01
N CYS A 42 0.79 3.25 22.80
CA CYS A 42 0.30 2.42 21.71
C CYS A 42 1.43 1.51 21.23
N ILE A 43 1.26 0.20 21.37
CA ILE A 43 2.30 -0.77 21.01
C ILE A 43 2.71 -0.67 19.54
N ARG A 44 1.77 -0.40 18.62
CA ARG A 44 2.09 -0.24 17.19
C ARG A 44 3.00 0.95 16.94
N SER A 45 2.75 2.08 17.57
CA SER A 45 3.58 3.28 17.44
C SER A 45 4.96 3.07 18.06
N LEU A 46 5.02 2.48 19.26
CA LEU A 46 6.29 2.16 19.92
C LEU A 46 7.17 1.24 19.06
N VAL A 47 6.58 0.19 18.48
CA VAL A 47 7.32 -0.72 17.58
C VAL A 47 7.80 0.03 16.34
N PHE A 48 6.95 0.86 15.72
CA PHE A 48 7.35 1.67 14.57
C PHE A 48 8.53 2.59 14.89
N ASP A 49 8.47 3.35 15.98
CA ASP A 49 9.52 4.31 16.36
C ASP A 49 10.86 3.60 16.59
N ARG A 50 10.84 2.41 17.22
CA ARG A 50 12.04 1.60 17.45
C ARG A 50 12.59 1.01 16.15
N LEU A 51 11.72 0.56 15.25
CA LEU A 51 12.13 0.04 13.94
C LEU A 51 12.68 1.15 13.03
N HIS A 52 12.12 2.35 13.07
CA HIS A 52 12.61 3.51 12.32
C HIS A 52 14.03 3.88 12.77
N ALA A 53 14.26 4.01 14.08
CA ALA A 53 15.59 4.28 14.62
C ALA A 53 16.60 3.15 14.31
N LEU A 54 16.15 1.88 14.37
CA LEU A 54 16.99 0.74 14.01
C LEU A 54 17.33 0.74 12.52
N LEU A 55 16.38 1.09 11.65
CA LEU A 55 16.59 1.19 10.22
C LEU A 55 17.67 2.23 9.88
N ASP A 56 17.59 3.43 10.47
CA ASP A 56 18.61 4.46 10.26
C ASP A 56 20.00 4.02 10.73
N TYR A 57 20.06 3.33 11.87
CA TYR A 57 21.31 2.76 12.36
C TYR A 57 21.87 1.69 11.41
N LEU A 58 21.04 0.78 10.91
CA LEU A 58 21.49 -0.27 10.00
C LEU A 58 21.92 0.27 8.64
N LEU A 59 21.20 1.25 8.09
CA LEU A 59 21.60 1.88 6.82
C LEU A 59 22.92 2.64 6.91
N THR A 60 23.28 3.15 8.09
CA THR A 60 24.55 3.88 8.29
C THR A 60 25.72 2.97 8.65
N THR A 61 25.48 1.90 9.42
CA THR A 61 26.56 1.04 9.94
C THR A 61 26.70 -0.30 9.22
N ARG A 62 25.59 -0.91 8.78
CA ARG A 62 25.53 -2.30 8.30
C ARG A 62 24.51 -2.49 7.18
N GLU A 63 24.65 -1.75 6.08
CA GLU A 63 23.71 -1.84 4.95
C GLU A 63 23.67 -3.25 4.31
N HIS A 64 24.72 -4.04 4.47
CA HIS A 64 24.84 -5.40 3.94
C HIS A 64 24.01 -6.45 4.68
N GLU A 65 23.43 -6.14 5.84
CA GLU A 65 22.55 -7.07 6.58
C GLU A 65 21.14 -7.15 5.94
N CYS A 66 21.08 -7.64 4.69
CA CYS A 66 19.86 -7.66 3.87
C CYS A 66 18.65 -8.30 4.58
N ARG A 67 18.87 -9.39 5.31
CA ARG A 67 17.79 -10.13 6.00
C ARG A 67 17.13 -9.30 7.09
N ASN A 68 17.90 -8.48 7.80
CA ASN A 68 17.39 -7.60 8.84
C ASN A 68 16.57 -6.48 8.20
N LEU A 69 17.07 -5.85 7.13
CA LEU A 69 16.36 -4.80 6.39
C LEU A 69 15.04 -5.31 5.78
N ILE A 70 15.05 -6.51 5.18
CA ILE A 70 13.85 -7.15 4.64
C ILE A 70 12.83 -7.38 5.76
N THR A 71 13.27 -7.91 6.90
CA THR A 71 12.38 -8.18 8.04
C THR A 71 11.78 -6.88 8.59
N ILE A 72 12.57 -5.81 8.68
CA ILE A 72 12.09 -4.49 9.11
C ILE A 72 11.02 -3.97 8.15
N SER A 73 11.25 -4.03 6.83
CA SER A 73 10.28 -3.63 5.80
C SER A 73 8.94 -4.36 5.99
N SER A 74 8.99 -5.70 6.13
CA SER A 74 7.77 -6.49 6.24
C SER A 74 7.03 -6.22 7.55
N ILE A 75 7.73 -6.00 8.67
CA ILE A 75 7.07 -5.60 9.92
C ILE A 75 6.42 -4.23 9.78
N MET A 76 7.10 -3.25 9.19
CA MET A 76 6.54 -1.92 8.94
C MET A 76 5.29 -1.99 8.05
N ALA A 77 5.30 -2.81 7.01
CA ALA A 77 4.13 -3.02 6.14
C ALA A 77 2.95 -3.63 6.90
N MET A 78 3.20 -4.64 7.74
CA MET A 78 2.18 -5.25 8.62
C MET A 78 1.63 -4.28 9.67
N LEU A 79 2.42 -3.30 10.11
CA LEU A 79 1.95 -2.25 11.02
C LEU A 79 1.02 -1.25 10.32
N ALA A 80 1.31 -0.90 9.06
CA ALA A 80 0.53 0.05 8.28
C ALA A 80 -0.78 -0.52 7.74
N VAL A 81 -0.80 -1.79 7.33
CA VAL A 81 -1.98 -2.45 6.78
C VAL A 81 -2.43 -3.57 7.73
N PRO A 82 -3.64 -3.51 8.31
CA PRO A 82 -4.11 -4.60 9.14
C PRO A 82 -4.31 -5.88 8.32
N GLU A 83 -4.06 -7.03 8.95
CA GLU A 83 -4.20 -8.37 8.36
C GLU A 83 -5.56 -8.63 7.69
N SER A 84 -6.60 -7.87 8.03
CA SER A 84 -7.92 -7.95 7.38
C SER A 84 -7.91 -7.50 5.91
N ASN A 85 -6.86 -6.83 5.45
CA ASN A 85 -6.68 -6.45 4.05
C ASN A 85 -6.03 -7.56 3.18
N ASN A 86 -5.79 -8.75 3.74
CA ASN A 86 -5.29 -9.90 2.98
C ASN A 86 -6.37 -10.44 2.03
N SER A 87 -6.44 -9.85 0.83
CA SER A 87 -7.38 -10.22 -0.23
C SER A 87 -7.33 -11.72 -0.56
N SER A 88 -6.15 -12.33 -0.50
CA SER A 88 -5.94 -13.76 -0.77
C SER A 88 -6.71 -14.68 0.19
N CYS A 89 -6.72 -14.37 1.48
CA CYS A 89 -7.46 -15.15 2.48
C CYS A 89 -8.96 -15.04 2.27
N LEU A 90 -9.44 -13.83 1.96
CA LEU A 90 -10.85 -13.57 1.71
C LEU A 90 -11.34 -14.25 0.43
N THR A 91 -10.56 -14.19 -0.66
CA THR A 91 -10.85 -14.91 -1.90
C THR A 91 -10.82 -16.43 -1.71
N ALA A 92 -9.90 -16.96 -0.90
CA ALA A 92 -9.88 -18.39 -0.58
C ALA A 92 -11.13 -18.82 0.19
N LEU A 93 -11.59 -18.00 1.15
CA LEU A 93 -12.82 -18.24 1.90
C LEU A 93 -14.06 -18.19 0.99
N GLU A 94 -14.12 -17.20 0.09
CA GLU A 94 -15.20 -17.07 -0.90
C GLU A 94 -15.29 -18.33 -1.80
N LYS A 95 -14.16 -18.81 -2.32
CA LYS A 95 -14.11 -20.05 -3.13
C LYS A 95 -14.58 -21.27 -2.35
N ARG A 96 -14.19 -21.40 -1.07
CA ARG A 96 -14.63 -22.50 -0.20
C ARG A 96 -16.14 -22.46 0.05
N ILE A 97 -16.69 -21.27 0.27
CA ILE A 97 -18.14 -21.09 0.43
C ILE A 97 -18.87 -21.47 -0.85
N GLN A 98 -18.39 -21.02 -2.01
CA GLN A 98 -19.00 -21.35 -3.30
C GLN A 98 -18.98 -22.85 -3.56
N ALA A 99 -17.88 -23.53 -3.23
CA ALA A 99 -17.82 -24.98 -3.27
C ALA A 99 -18.91 -25.58 -2.37
N MET A 100 -18.97 -25.26 -1.07
CA MET A 100 -19.99 -25.87 -0.21
C MET A 100 -21.43 -25.58 -0.61
N ILE A 101 -21.73 -24.40 -1.17
CA ILE A 101 -23.05 -24.11 -1.74
C ILE A 101 -23.37 -25.07 -2.88
N ASN A 102 -22.40 -25.39 -3.73
CA ASN A 102 -22.60 -26.32 -4.85
C ASN A 102 -22.78 -27.77 -4.38
N TRP A 103 -22.13 -28.16 -3.27
CA TRP A 103 -22.20 -29.54 -2.75
C TRP A 103 -23.45 -29.81 -1.91
N TYR A 104 -23.83 -28.85 -1.05
CA TYR A 104 -24.93 -28.99 -0.11
C TYR A 104 -26.19 -28.20 -0.51
N GLY A 105 -26.16 -27.51 -1.64
CA GLY A 105 -27.26 -26.67 -2.11
C GLY A 105 -28.47 -27.50 -2.51
N ASP A 106 -29.61 -27.22 -1.91
CA ASP A 106 -30.91 -27.72 -2.36
C ASP A 106 -31.46 -26.75 -3.43
N PRO A 107 -31.57 -27.17 -4.71
CA PRO A 107 -32.07 -26.29 -5.78
C PRO A 107 -33.54 -25.89 -5.61
N ILE A 108 -34.33 -26.70 -4.89
CA ILE A 108 -35.77 -26.53 -4.74
C ILE A 108 -36.07 -25.60 -3.57
N ARG A 109 -35.42 -25.84 -2.42
CA ARG A 109 -35.60 -25.01 -1.21
C ARG A 109 -34.68 -23.79 -1.17
N GLY A 110 -33.66 -23.77 -2.03
CA GLY A 110 -32.68 -22.70 -2.13
C GLY A 110 -31.98 -22.43 -0.80
N PHE A 111 -31.70 -21.14 -0.54
CA PHE A 111 -30.94 -20.72 0.64
C PHE A 111 -31.63 -21.01 1.98
N ARG A 112 -32.94 -21.31 2.01
CA ARG A 112 -33.69 -21.61 3.25
C ARG A 112 -33.37 -22.97 3.86
N ALA A 113 -32.71 -23.86 3.11
CA ALA A 113 -32.27 -25.17 3.57
C ALA A 113 -30.74 -25.28 3.66
N SER A 114 -30.02 -24.15 3.70
CA SER A 114 -28.55 -24.18 3.82
C SER A 114 -28.13 -24.87 5.11
N VAL A 115 -27.18 -25.80 4.99
CA VAL A 115 -26.54 -26.47 6.13
C VAL A 115 -25.87 -25.43 7.03
N PHE A 116 -25.91 -25.66 8.34
CA PHE A 116 -25.39 -24.73 9.36
C PHE A 116 -23.95 -24.28 9.06
N ASP A 117 -23.07 -25.19 8.66
CA ASP A 117 -21.66 -24.91 8.33
C ASP A 117 -21.52 -23.87 7.20
N VAL A 118 -22.41 -23.92 6.20
CA VAL A 118 -22.44 -22.94 5.09
C VAL A 118 -22.84 -21.57 5.62
N VAL A 119 -23.80 -21.53 6.54
CA VAL A 119 -24.26 -20.29 7.18
C VAL A 119 -23.17 -19.70 8.07
N GLU A 120 -22.52 -20.51 8.90
CA GLU A 120 -21.40 -20.09 9.75
C GLU A 120 -20.25 -19.49 8.93
N MET A 121 -19.84 -20.18 7.86
CA MET A 121 -18.80 -19.65 6.97
C MET A 121 -19.19 -18.34 6.29
N ARG A 122 -20.45 -18.20 5.85
CA ARG A 122 -20.95 -16.94 5.26
C ARG A 122 -20.92 -15.80 6.28
N ILE A 123 -21.27 -16.06 7.53
CA ILE A 123 -21.17 -15.08 8.63
C ILE A 123 -19.72 -14.66 8.83
N ASN A 124 -18.79 -15.63 8.86
CA ASN A 124 -17.36 -15.33 8.98
C ASN A 124 -16.84 -14.52 7.77
N TYR A 125 -17.26 -14.87 6.55
CA TYR A 125 -16.93 -14.11 5.34
C TYR A 125 -17.47 -12.68 5.40
N ALA A 126 -18.74 -12.49 5.78
CA ALA A 126 -19.32 -11.16 5.96
C ALA A 126 -18.57 -10.34 7.01
N HIS A 127 -18.15 -10.97 8.12
CA HIS A 127 -17.33 -10.34 9.15
C HIS A 127 -15.97 -9.91 8.58
N MET A 128 -15.24 -10.81 7.92
CA MET A 128 -13.92 -10.52 7.33
C MET A 128 -13.98 -9.48 6.22
N ASN A 129 -14.97 -9.58 5.32
CA ASN A 129 -15.19 -8.61 4.26
C ASN A 129 -15.49 -7.21 4.83
N ARG A 130 -16.26 -7.12 5.92
CA ARG A 130 -16.48 -5.86 6.62
C ARG A 130 -15.17 -5.26 7.14
N LEU A 131 -14.26 -6.08 7.68
CA LEU A 131 -12.96 -5.62 8.20
C LEU A 131 -11.95 -5.27 7.09
N SER A 132 -12.14 -5.80 5.89
CA SER A 132 -11.27 -5.58 4.72
C SER A 132 -11.57 -4.29 3.97
N LYS A 133 -12.69 -3.61 4.30
CA LYS A 133 -13.07 -2.39 3.57
C LYS A 133 -12.10 -1.22 3.90
N PRO A 134 -11.59 -0.51 2.87
CA PRO A 134 -10.59 0.55 3.04
C PRO A 134 -11.11 1.76 3.82
N SER A 135 -12.44 1.94 3.91
CA SER A 135 -13.04 3.01 4.70
C SER A 135 -12.86 2.85 6.21
N SER A 136 -12.19 1.80 6.69
CA SER A 136 -12.10 1.49 8.12
C SER A 136 -10.89 2.09 8.84
N ILE A 137 -9.94 2.71 8.11
CA ILE A 137 -8.67 3.19 8.66
C ILE A 137 -8.42 4.62 8.22
N GLU A 138 -8.09 5.47 9.19
CA GLU A 138 -7.64 6.84 8.92
C GLU A 138 -6.15 6.83 8.53
N PHE A 139 -5.83 7.55 7.46
CA PHE A 139 -4.45 7.75 7.05
C PHE A 139 -3.78 8.80 7.94
N THR A 140 -2.63 8.46 8.53
CA THR A 140 -1.92 9.33 9.49
C THR A 140 -0.49 9.58 9.04
N SER A 141 0.16 10.59 9.65
CA SER A 141 1.57 10.91 9.43
C SER A 141 2.49 9.70 9.59
N SER A 142 2.20 8.82 10.55
CA SER A 142 2.98 7.61 10.80
C SER A 142 2.88 6.61 9.64
N HIS A 143 1.73 6.49 8.98
CA HIS A 143 1.60 5.68 7.76
C HIS A 143 2.48 6.26 6.64
N LEU A 144 2.52 7.59 6.50
CA LEU A 144 3.37 8.24 5.50
C LEU A 144 4.86 8.00 5.78
N ASN A 145 5.28 8.03 7.04
CA ASN A 145 6.67 7.75 7.41
C ASN A 145 7.04 6.28 7.12
N ILE A 146 6.17 5.33 7.45
CA ILE A 146 6.33 3.92 7.05
C ILE A 146 6.52 3.79 5.53
N ILE A 147 5.66 4.45 4.75
CA ILE A 147 5.74 4.41 3.28
C ILE A 147 7.08 4.96 2.79
N ARG A 148 7.57 6.05 3.38
CA ARG A 148 8.88 6.63 3.03
C ARG A 148 10.04 5.70 3.38
N ASP A 149 10.00 5.06 4.55
CA ASP A 149 11.02 4.11 4.98
C ASP A 149 11.08 2.88 4.07
N ILE A 150 9.93 2.30 3.76
CA ILE A 150 9.83 1.16 2.83
C ILE A 150 10.27 1.60 1.42
N ALA A 151 9.88 2.79 0.96
CA ALA A 151 10.32 3.31 -0.34
C ALA A 151 11.84 3.51 -0.39
N ARG A 152 12.45 4.00 0.70
CA ARG A 152 13.92 4.11 0.83
C ARG A 152 14.60 2.75 0.68
N LEU A 153 14.08 1.71 1.33
CA LEU A 153 14.55 0.33 1.16
C LEU A 153 14.30 -0.23 -0.25
N GLY A 154 13.16 0.14 -0.86
CA GLY A 154 12.81 -0.17 -2.24
C GLY A 154 13.73 0.47 -3.29
N MET A 155 14.60 1.39 -2.88
CA MET A 155 15.65 2.01 -3.69
C MET A 155 17.07 1.65 -3.21
N SER A 156 17.23 0.64 -2.33
CA SER A 156 18.56 0.19 -1.88
C SER A 156 19.44 -0.33 -3.02
N VAL A 157 20.75 -0.39 -2.83
CA VAL A 157 21.67 -0.98 -3.81
C VAL A 157 21.46 -2.50 -3.92
N TYR A 158 21.03 -3.16 -2.83
CA TYR A 158 20.84 -4.60 -2.77
C TYR A 158 19.53 -5.03 -3.44
N ALA A 159 19.62 -5.92 -4.43
CA ALA A 159 18.46 -6.37 -5.21
C ALA A 159 17.40 -7.10 -4.36
N GLU A 160 17.83 -7.96 -3.42
CA GLU A 160 16.92 -8.71 -2.56
C GLU A 160 16.10 -7.79 -1.64
N VAL A 161 16.77 -6.81 -1.02
CA VAL A 161 16.12 -5.81 -0.17
C VAL A 161 15.12 -4.99 -0.98
N ARG A 162 15.53 -4.53 -2.18
CA ARG A 162 14.64 -3.80 -3.08
C ARG A 162 13.40 -4.60 -3.46
N GLN A 163 13.56 -5.81 -3.97
CA GLN A 163 12.44 -6.62 -4.45
C GLN A 163 11.42 -6.89 -3.33
N SER A 164 11.90 -7.27 -2.15
CA SER A 164 11.01 -7.51 -1.01
C SER A 164 10.29 -6.24 -0.58
N SER A 165 11.03 -5.14 -0.41
CA SER A 165 10.46 -3.87 0.07
C SER A 165 9.50 -3.25 -0.95
N GLN A 166 9.75 -3.44 -2.25
CA GLN A 166 8.84 -3.01 -3.31
C GLN A 166 7.51 -3.77 -3.27
N ASN A 167 7.52 -5.08 -3.00
CA ASN A 167 6.30 -5.87 -2.83
C ASN A 167 5.49 -5.42 -1.59
N ASP A 168 6.20 -5.16 -0.49
CA ASP A 168 5.61 -4.59 0.72
C ASP A 168 4.98 -3.22 0.43
N LEU A 169 5.70 -2.36 -0.30
CA LEU A 169 5.23 -1.02 -0.68
C LEU A 169 3.99 -1.06 -1.57
N VAL A 170 3.94 -1.95 -2.57
CA VAL A 170 2.77 -2.12 -3.44
C VAL A 170 1.53 -2.45 -2.60
N THR A 171 1.70 -3.28 -1.58
CA THR A 171 0.62 -3.66 -0.65
C THR A 171 0.13 -2.46 0.15
N VAL A 172 1.05 -1.68 0.74
CA VAL A 172 0.70 -0.50 1.56
C VAL A 172 0.08 0.61 0.72
N VAL A 173 0.65 0.91 -0.46
CA VAL A 173 0.12 1.93 -1.37
C VAL A 173 -1.21 1.49 -1.99
N GLY A 174 -1.40 0.19 -2.22
CA GLY A 174 -2.67 -0.39 -2.62
C GLY A 174 -3.79 -0.18 -1.59
N ALA A 175 -3.47 -0.23 -0.30
CA ALA A 175 -4.41 0.08 0.77
C ALA A 175 -4.79 1.57 0.83
N PHE A 176 -3.87 2.47 0.45
CA PHE A 176 -4.09 3.92 0.48
C PHE A 176 -3.77 4.59 -0.87
N PRO A 177 -4.56 4.40 -1.93
CA PRO A 177 -4.20 4.84 -3.28
C PRO A 177 -3.85 6.32 -3.44
N ALA A 178 -4.50 7.22 -2.69
CA ALA A 178 -4.23 8.66 -2.77
C ALA A 178 -2.95 9.11 -2.07
N CYS A 179 -2.31 8.27 -1.25
CA CYS A 179 -1.05 8.64 -0.58
C CYS A 179 0.09 8.93 -1.58
N ARG A 180 0.00 8.42 -2.81
CA ARG A 180 0.98 8.66 -3.90
C ARG A 180 1.33 10.14 -4.07
N ALA A 181 0.36 11.04 -3.93
CA ALA A 181 0.59 12.48 -4.07
C ALA A 181 1.56 13.05 -3.02
N LEU A 182 1.66 12.41 -1.85
CA LEU A 182 2.45 12.90 -0.72
C LEU A 182 3.94 12.52 -0.78
N PHE A 183 4.29 11.49 -1.55
CA PHE A 183 5.67 10.99 -1.66
C PHE A 183 6.15 10.79 -3.10
N ALA A 184 5.35 11.14 -4.11
CA ALA A 184 5.76 11.10 -5.52
C ALA A 184 7.07 11.84 -5.79
N ALA A 185 7.25 13.01 -5.17
CA ALA A 185 8.47 13.79 -5.29
C ALA A 185 9.69 13.05 -4.74
N ASP A 186 9.54 12.31 -3.64
CA ASP A 186 10.64 11.55 -3.03
C ASP A 186 11.08 10.38 -3.93
N VAL A 187 10.14 9.69 -4.58
CA VAL A 187 10.43 8.55 -5.48
C VAL A 187 11.05 9.03 -6.80
N VAL A 188 10.73 10.25 -7.25
CA VAL A 188 11.23 10.80 -8.50
C VAL A 188 12.66 11.34 -8.38
N LYS A 189 13.15 11.67 -7.17
CA LYS A 189 14.50 12.22 -6.97
C LYS A 189 15.61 11.45 -7.71
N PRO A 190 15.68 10.10 -7.67
CA PRO A 190 16.72 9.36 -8.37
C PRO A 190 16.66 9.43 -9.91
N LEU A 191 15.56 9.92 -10.50
CA LEU A 191 15.45 10.12 -11.94
C LEU A 191 16.02 11.48 -12.38
N ASP A 192 16.23 12.43 -11.48
CA ASP A 192 16.72 13.76 -11.84
C ASP A 192 18.14 13.69 -12.42
N MET A 193 18.38 14.46 -13.49
CA MET A 193 19.69 14.55 -14.14
C MET A 193 20.73 15.25 -13.27
N ASN A 194 20.29 16.15 -12.40
CA ASN A 194 21.16 16.92 -11.52
C ASN A 194 21.76 16.07 -10.40
N GLU A 195 21.15 14.92 -10.11
CA GLU A 195 21.62 14.00 -9.08
C GLU A 195 22.81 13.16 -9.60
N SER A 196 24.01 13.61 -9.24
CA SER A 196 25.27 13.04 -9.72
C SER A 196 25.64 11.72 -9.04
N HIS A 197 25.12 11.45 -7.83
CA HIS A 197 25.50 10.31 -6.99
C HIS A 197 24.52 9.12 -7.04
N VAL A 198 23.56 9.12 -7.97
CA VAL A 198 22.57 8.04 -8.07
C VAL A 198 23.16 6.84 -8.79
N THR A 199 23.13 5.68 -8.14
CA THR A 199 23.51 4.40 -8.75
C THR A 199 22.45 3.91 -9.73
N HIS A 200 22.86 3.11 -10.72
CA HIS A 200 21.89 2.42 -11.60
C HIS A 200 20.86 1.58 -10.83
N GLU A 201 21.22 1.06 -9.65
CA GLU A 201 20.31 0.26 -8.85
C GLU A 201 19.23 1.11 -8.16
N GLN A 202 19.60 2.29 -7.66
CA GLN A 202 18.64 3.27 -7.13
C GLN A 202 17.70 3.78 -8.23
N LEU A 203 18.25 4.12 -9.41
CA LEU A 203 17.44 4.56 -10.57
C LEU A 203 16.46 3.47 -11.01
N LYS A 204 16.91 2.22 -11.12
CA LYS A 204 16.05 1.07 -11.42
C LYS A 204 14.98 0.86 -10.34
N GLY A 205 15.36 0.99 -9.07
CA GLY A 205 14.44 0.85 -7.93
C GLY A 205 13.33 1.90 -7.96
N ALA A 206 13.69 3.17 -8.19
CA ALA A 206 12.74 4.26 -8.33
C ALA A 206 11.76 4.03 -9.49
N LEU A 207 12.26 3.67 -10.67
CA LEU A 207 11.40 3.34 -11.83
C LEU A 207 10.44 2.18 -11.53
N TYR A 208 10.93 1.15 -10.83
CA TYR A 208 10.12 0.00 -10.49
C TYR A 208 9.00 0.36 -9.51
N ILE A 209 9.30 1.20 -8.51
CA ILE A 209 8.29 1.74 -7.59
C ILE A 209 7.26 2.55 -8.37
N LEU A 210 7.69 3.47 -9.24
CA LEU A 210 6.76 4.29 -10.04
C LEU A 210 5.83 3.43 -10.90
N TYR A 211 6.37 2.39 -11.54
CA TYR A 211 5.61 1.48 -12.37
C TYR A 211 4.66 0.60 -11.55
N ASN A 212 5.17 -0.21 -10.63
CA ASN A 212 4.37 -1.21 -9.90
C ASN A 212 3.41 -0.61 -8.89
N CYS A 213 3.78 0.51 -8.25
CA CYS A 213 2.84 1.21 -7.39
C CYS A 213 1.82 2.01 -8.18
N GLY A 214 1.84 2.01 -9.53
CA GLY A 214 0.81 2.63 -10.37
C GLY A 214 0.85 4.16 -10.39
N PHE A 215 2.03 4.77 -10.28
CA PHE A 215 2.18 6.22 -10.37
C PHE A 215 1.92 6.76 -11.77
N PHE A 216 2.22 5.96 -12.81
CA PHE A 216 2.00 6.36 -14.20
C PHE A 216 0.54 6.23 -14.64
N THR A 217 -0.21 5.32 -14.01
CA THR A 217 -1.60 4.95 -14.37
C THR A 217 -2.65 5.53 -13.42
N THR A 218 -2.23 6.35 -12.46
CA THR A 218 -3.16 6.99 -11.50
C THR A 218 -4.04 8.04 -12.19
N SER A 219 -5.29 8.17 -11.71
CA SER A 219 -6.19 9.24 -12.14
C SER A 219 -5.74 10.61 -11.63
N ASN A 220 -4.98 10.66 -10.54
CA ASN A 220 -4.55 11.92 -9.92
C ASN A 220 -3.61 12.71 -10.85
N VAL A 221 -4.09 13.85 -11.35
CA VAL A 221 -3.36 14.71 -12.28
C VAL A 221 -2.07 15.26 -11.66
N ASN A 222 -2.07 15.59 -10.37
CA ASN A 222 -0.89 16.15 -9.69
C ASN A 222 0.25 15.14 -9.64
N VAL A 223 -0.07 13.86 -9.40
CA VAL A 223 0.92 12.78 -9.43
C VAL A 223 1.51 12.64 -10.83
N ARG A 224 0.66 12.62 -11.87
CA ARG A 224 1.10 12.52 -13.27
C ARG A 224 1.97 13.70 -13.71
N ALA A 225 1.62 14.91 -13.26
CA ALA A 225 2.38 16.13 -13.53
C ALA A 225 3.80 16.10 -12.94
N ILE A 226 4.02 15.31 -11.89
CA ILE A 226 5.36 15.09 -11.30
C ILE A 226 6.07 13.94 -12.02
N THR A 227 5.38 12.81 -12.24
CA THR A 227 6.02 11.55 -12.63
C THR A 227 6.28 11.43 -14.13
N TRP A 228 5.38 11.92 -14.99
CA TRP A 228 5.58 11.85 -16.44
C TRP A 228 6.75 12.71 -16.92
N PRO A 229 6.87 14.00 -16.49
CA PRO A 229 8.00 14.81 -16.92
C PRO A 229 9.33 14.30 -16.34
N ALA A 230 9.30 13.68 -15.15
CA ALA A 230 10.47 13.02 -14.58
C ALA A 230 10.94 11.83 -15.41
N LEU A 231 10.02 10.99 -15.88
CA LEU A 231 10.34 9.89 -16.79
C LEU A 231 10.92 10.41 -18.11
N ALA A 232 10.36 11.50 -18.66
CA ALA A 232 10.86 12.09 -19.91
C ALA A 232 12.25 12.71 -19.78
N ARG A 233 12.59 13.25 -18.60
CA ARG A 233 13.89 13.88 -18.32
C ARG A 233 14.91 12.95 -17.68
N MET A 234 14.58 11.68 -17.46
CA MET A 234 15.48 10.80 -16.72
C MET A 234 16.83 10.61 -17.44
N ARG A 235 17.88 10.34 -16.66
CA ARG A 235 19.19 9.97 -17.22
C ARG A 235 19.06 8.68 -18.05
N HIS A 236 19.57 8.70 -19.28
CA HIS A 236 19.66 7.50 -20.10
C HIS A 236 20.59 6.47 -19.43
N SER A 237 20.21 5.19 -19.55
CA SER A 237 20.96 4.08 -18.99
C SER A 237 21.03 2.96 -20.01
N ASP A 238 22.24 2.49 -20.30
CA ASP A 238 22.49 1.43 -21.28
C ASP A 238 22.17 0.02 -20.75
N LYS A 239 21.81 -0.11 -19.47
CA LYS A 239 21.42 -1.40 -18.89
C LYS A 239 20.10 -1.89 -19.53
N PRO A 240 20.06 -3.07 -20.18
CA PRO A 240 18.86 -3.56 -20.87
C PRO A 240 17.63 -3.69 -19.96
N SER A 241 17.84 -4.09 -18.70
CA SER A 241 16.73 -4.21 -17.73
C SER A 241 16.09 -2.88 -17.33
N ILE A 242 16.81 -1.76 -17.46
CA ILE A 242 16.28 -0.42 -17.22
C ILE A 242 15.55 0.06 -18.47
N MET A 243 16.14 -0.12 -19.66
CA MET A 243 15.51 0.22 -20.93
C MET A 243 14.15 -0.46 -21.08
N LYS A 244 14.08 -1.78 -20.82
CA LYS A 244 12.82 -2.53 -20.85
C LYS A 244 11.76 -1.95 -19.91
N LEU A 245 12.16 -1.55 -18.70
CA LEU A 245 11.24 -0.98 -17.71
C LEU A 245 10.74 0.40 -18.12
N VAL A 246 11.58 1.21 -18.78
CA VAL A 246 11.16 2.49 -19.38
C VAL A 246 10.17 2.24 -20.51
N ASP A 247 10.41 1.27 -21.38
CA ASP A 247 9.48 0.90 -22.45
C ASP A 247 8.11 0.45 -21.88
N GLU A 248 8.12 -0.37 -20.84
CA GLU A 248 6.91 -0.80 -20.12
C GLU A 248 6.17 0.39 -19.47
N ALA A 249 6.90 1.33 -18.87
CA ALA A 249 6.33 2.55 -18.29
C ALA A 249 5.73 3.47 -19.36
N CYS A 250 6.42 3.68 -20.47
CA CYS A 250 5.93 4.45 -21.62
C CYS A 250 4.68 3.80 -22.23
N ALA A 251 4.68 2.47 -22.40
CA ALA A 251 3.53 1.74 -22.88
C ALA A 251 2.33 1.89 -21.93
N ALA A 252 2.53 1.83 -20.61
CA ALA A 252 1.47 2.04 -19.63
C ALA A 252 0.86 3.46 -19.71
N ILE A 253 1.67 4.48 -19.97
CA ILE A 253 1.21 5.86 -20.18
C ILE A 253 0.41 5.98 -21.48
N LEU A 254 0.86 5.33 -22.56
CA LEU A 254 0.17 5.36 -23.86
C LEU A 254 -1.17 4.59 -23.83
N LEU A 255 -1.21 3.44 -23.14
CA LEU A 255 -2.43 2.65 -22.93
C LEU A 255 -3.46 3.38 -22.08
N GLN A 256 -3.04 4.29 -21.20
CA GLN A 256 -3.90 5.23 -20.48
C GLN A 256 -4.56 6.29 -21.36
N ARG A 257 -4.43 6.18 -22.70
CA ARG A 257 -5.13 6.90 -23.79
C ARG A 257 -6.04 8.00 -23.24
N TRP A 258 -5.55 9.24 -23.29
CA TRP A 258 -6.15 10.47 -22.76
C TRP A 258 -7.67 10.48 -22.90
N ASN A 259 -8.38 9.92 -21.91
CA ASN A 259 -9.83 9.76 -21.98
C ASN A 259 -10.42 10.99 -21.28
N ASN A 260 -10.81 11.99 -22.07
CA ASN A 260 -11.29 13.30 -21.58
C ASN A 260 -12.36 13.20 -20.49
N ALA A 261 -13.18 12.15 -20.51
CA ALA A 261 -14.22 11.90 -19.53
C ALA A 261 -13.72 11.71 -18.08
N HIS A 262 -12.47 11.26 -17.87
CA HIS A 262 -11.90 11.04 -16.54
C HIS A 262 -11.08 12.25 -16.03
N ASN A 263 -10.49 13.03 -16.92
CA ASN A 263 -9.53 14.08 -16.54
C ASN A 263 -10.17 15.46 -16.28
N ILE A 264 -11.41 15.70 -16.74
CA ILE A 264 -12.09 17.01 -16.61
C ILE A 264 -12.79 17.16 -15.24
N LYS A 265 -13.21 16.06 -14.60
CA LYS A 265 -13.96 16.09 -13.34
C LYS A 265 -13.17 16.66 -12.15
N ASP A 266 -11.85 16.61 -12.19
CA ASP A 266 -10.99 17.13 -11.10
C ASP A 266 -10.79 18.65 -11.16
N ARG A 267 -11.05 19.31 -12.31
CA ARG A 267 -10.91 20.78 -12.43
C ARG A 267 -12.15 21.55 -11.99
N GLU A 268 -13.33 20.95 -12.04
CA GLU A 268 -14.58 21.65 -11.69
C GLU A 268 -14.86 21.70 -10.19
N CYS A 269 -14.16 20.91 -9.36
CA CYS A 269 -14.26 21.01 -7.89
C CYS A 269 -13.39 22.11 -7.27
N ALA A 270 -12.53 22.77 -8.05
CA ALA A 270 -11.61 23.82 -7.59
C ALA A 270 -12.10 25.26 -7.89
N ARG A 271 -13.39 25.43 -8.19
CA ARG A 271 -14.06 26.75 -8.21
C ARG A 271 -15.13 26.83 -7.12
#